data_AF-A0A6G7BXY9-F1
#
_entry.id   AF-A0A6G7BXY9-F1
#
_cell.length_a   1.000
_cell.length_b   1.000
_cell.length_c   1.000
_cell.angle_alpha   90.00
_cell.angle_beta   90.00
_cell.angle_gamma   90.00
#
_symmetry.space_group_name_H-M   'P 1'
#
loop_
_entity.id
_entity.type
_entity.pdbx_description
1 polymer ?
#
loop_
_entity_poly.entity_id
_entity_poly.type
_entity_poly.pdbx_seq_one_letter_code
_entity_poly.pdbx_strand_id
1 'polypeptide(L)'
;MNNQKKIELQRLMWMANVQAFYPDKMTAELQTGYQRWQEHRQTFQRLYVEQQPETKEIVVDKLETLHPGILFTFHFGPYRLLPRLLVAAGYRLTLLVSATVLEREQESYRLMLSRMGLSPEHFECLDAGDPLVLRKLLHAVAMDRIVLVFLDANESSVKMQEKERAGRLRVPFGGSYFYWRSNLLKLAHRYDLPVQAIHLKPDGAGTTQSWQLAEPKVILNGGSKTPEALLEALTSLQQTFQEMIDLDWTAWENWALIHHYLEADSKNTRGLTRQGGWMFPFSFTDKAYLFDLFNKRFYEIIANKEKFN
;
A
#
# COMPACT_ATOMS: atom_id res chain seq x y z
N MET A 1 -27.49 6.51 -0.82
CA MET A 1 -27.25 5.09 -0.45
C MET A 1 -27.14 5.01 1.07
N ASN A 2 -27.90 4.11 1.73
CA ASN A 2 -27.78 3.93 3.19
C ASN A 2 -26.35 3.48 3.56
N ASN A 3 -25.78 4.04 4.62
CA ASN A 3 -24.40 3.80 5.07
C ASN A 3 -24.10 2.30 5.26
N GLN A 4 -25.07 1.53 5.76
CA GLN A 4 -24.94 0.08 5.93
C GLN A 4 -24.73 -0.67 4.62
N LYS A 5 -25.42 -0.28 3.54
CA LYS A 5 -25.25 -0.90 2.21
C LYS A 5 -23.88 -0.60 1.61
N LYS A 6 -23.33 0.59 1.88
CA LYS A 6 -21.97 0.98 1.46
C LYS A 6 -20.91 0.11 2.15
N ILE A 7 -21.05 -0.07 3.47
CA ILE A 7 -20.14 -0.89 4.27
C ILE A 7 -20.17 -2.35 3.78
N GLU A 8 -21.35 -2.87 3.50
CA GLU A 8 -21.51 -4.24 3.02
C GLU A 8 -20.88 -4.45 1.63
N LEU A 9 -21.06 -3.49 0.72
CA LEU A 9 -20.41 -3.52 -0.59
C LEU A 9 -18.88 -3.47 -0.46
N GLN A 10 -18.35 -2.60 0.41
CA GLN A 10 -16.92 -2.51 0.68
C GLN A 10 -16.36 -3.83 1.22
N ARG A 11 -17.09 -4.47 2.15
CA ARG A 11 -16.73 -5.79 2.68
C ARG A 11 -16.65 -6.84 1.59
N LEU A 12 -17.68 -6.96 0.76
CA LEU A 12 -17.73 -7.94 -0.32
C LEU A 12 -16.60 -7.72 -1.35
N MET A 13 -16.37 -6.47 -1.74
CA MET A 13 -15.27 -6.12 -2.65
C MET A 13 -13.90 -6.40 -2.05
N TRP A 14 -13.70 -6.12 -0.76
CA TRP A 14 -12.47 -6.45 -0.05
C TRP A 14 -12.24 -7.96 -0.01
N MET A 15 -13.27 -8.75 0.34
CA MET A 15 -13.16 -10.22 0.39
C MET A 15 -12.81 -10.80 -0.98
N ALA A 16 -13.48 -10.32 -2.04
CA ALA A 16 -13.20 -10.73 -3.41
C ALA A 16 -11.78 -10.38 -3.85
N ASN A 17 -11.25 -9.24 -3.39
CA ASN A 17 -9.88 -8.85 -3.64
C ASN A 17 -8.89 -9.81 -2.98
N VAL A 18 -9.07 -10.11 -1.71
CA VAL A 18 -8.19 -11.03 -0.97
C VAL A 18 -8.28 -12.46 -1.54
N GLN A 19 -9.49 -12.94 -1.84
CA GLN A 19 -9.72 -14.27 -2.43
C GLN A 19 -8.98 -14.46 -3.77
N ALA A 20 -8.85 -13.41 -4.58
CA ALA A 20 -8.10 -13.48 -5.84
C ALA A 20 -6.61 -13.80 -5.63
N PHE A 21 -6.04 -13.41 -4.48
CA PHE A 21 -4.65 -13.70 -4.12
C PHE A 21 -4.50 -14.96 -3.27
N TYR A 22 -5.52 -15.27 -2.47
CA TYR A 22 -5.57 -16.45 -1.60
C TYR A 22 -6.82 -17.28 -1.90
N PRO A 23 -6.82 -18.02 -3.02
CA PRO A 23 -8.01 -18.77 -3.45
C PRO A 23 -8.44 -19.83 -2.45
N ASP A 24 -7.52 -20.32 -1.62
CA ASP A 24 -7.77 -21.40 -0.65
C ASP A 24 -8.29 -20.90 0.70
N LYS A 25 -8.38 -19.57 0.91
CA LYS A 25 -8.94 -19.01 2.16
C LYS A 25 -10.44 -19.26 2.23
N MET A 26 -10.89 -19.75 3.38
CA MET A 26 -12.31 -19.98 3.63
C MET A 26 -13.05 -18.65 3.86
N THR A 27 -14.36 -18.63 3.57
CA THR A 27 -15.22 -17.47 3.82
C THR A 27 -15.12 -16.94 5.25
N ALA A 28 -15.10 -17.83 6.24
CA ALA A 28 -14.99 -17.43 7.65
C ALA A 28 -13.68 -16.68 7.92
N GLU A 29 -12.56 -17.15 7.36
CA GLU A 29 -11.25 -16.49 7.48
C GLU A 29 -11.23 -15.13 6.79
N LEU A 30 -11.90 -14.99 5.64
CA LEU A 30 -12.04 -13.71 4.95
C LEU A 30 -12.90 -12.72 5.75
N GLN A 31 -13.94 -13.19 6.44
CA GLN A 31 -14.75 -12.35 7.32
C GLN A 31 -13.96 -11.86 8.53
N THR A 32 -13.26 -12.77 9.23
CA THR A 32 -12.38 -12.41 10.36
C THR A 32 -11.26 -11.47 9.90
N GLY A 33 -10.67 -11.73 8.73
CA GLY A 33 -9.65 -10.87 8.16
C GLY A 33 -10.15 -9.47 7.83
N TYR A 34 -11.38 -9.33 7.33
CA TYR A 34 -11.99 -8.02 7.08
C TYR A 34 -12.19 -7.23 8.38
N GLN A 35 -12.67 -7.89 9.44
CA GLN A 35 -12.82 -7.27 10.76
C GLN A 35 -11.48 -6.75 11.27
N ARG A 36 -10.44 -7.60 11.23
CA ARG A 36 -9.07 -7.22 11.62
C ARG A 36 -8.52 -6.07 10.78
N TRP A 37 -8.74 -6.06 9.47
CA TRP A 37 -8.37 -4.95 8.58
C TRP A 37 -9.08 -3.64 8.96
N GLN A 38 -10.36 -3.70 9.33
CA GLN A 38 -11.10 -2.53 9.81
C GLN A 38 -10.56 -2.01 11.15
N GLU A 39 -10.29 -2.90 12.09
CA GLU A 39 -9.66 -2.58 13.38
C GLU A 39 -8.30 -1.90 13.18
N HIS A 40 -7.45 -2.47 12.32
CA HIS A 40 -6.18 -1.86 11.95
C HIS A 40 -6.33 -0.44 11.44
N ARG A 41 -7.29 -0.16 10.55
CA ARG A 41 -7.51 1.20 10.05
C ARG A 41 -7.90 2.17 11.16
N GLN A 42 -8.72 1.75 12.11
CA GLN A 42 -9.10 2.58 13.25
C GLN A 42 -7.91 2.82 14.18
N THR A 43 -7.18 1.75 14.54
CA THR A 43 -5.99 1.83 15.39
C THR A 43 -4.91 2.68 14.76
N PHE A 44 -4.58 2.48 13.48
CA PHE A 44 -3.52 3.23 12.80
C PHE A 44 -3.87 4.70 12.61
N GLN A 45 -5.15 5.00 12.34
CA GLN A 45 -5.62 6.39 12.33
C GLN A 45 -5.48 7.04 13.70
N ARG A 46 -5.83 6.31 14.76
CA ARG A 46 -5.67 6.77 16.14
C ARG A 46 -4.20 7.02 16.46
N LEU A 47 -3.30 6.07 16.18
CA LEU A 47 -1.86 6.24 16.34
C LEU A 47 -1.33 7.45 15.58
N TYR A 48 -1.79 7.69 14.35
CA TYR A 48 -1.39 8.86 13.57
C TYR A 48 -1.86 10.20 14.18
N VAL A 49 -3.01 10.22 14.85
CA VAL A 49 -3.53 11.43 15.52
C VAL A 49 -2.89 11.62 16.90
N GLU A 50 -2.73 10.55 17.67
CA GLU A 50 -2.29 10.55 19.07
C GLU A 50 -0.77 10.63 19.22
N GLN A 51 0.01 10.01 18.32
CA GLN A 51 1.47 10.10 18.42
C GLN A 51 1.94 11.52 18.13
N GLN A 52 2.25 12.20 19.22
CA GLN A 52 3.03 13.42 19.20
C GLN A 52 4.50 13.05 18.95
N PRO A 53 5.26 13.88 18.21
CA PRO A 53 6.69 13.67 17.94
C PRO A 53 7.58 13.43 19.16
N GLU A 54 7.07 13.75 20.35
CA GLU A 54 7.79 13.73 21.61
C GLU A 54 7.82 12.34 22.28
N THR A 55 6.98 11.39 21.86
CA THR A 55 7.03 10.02 22.38
C THR A 55 8.17 9.25 21.72
N LYS A 56 9.35 9.33 22.33
CA LYS A 56 10.56 8.52 22.11
C LYS A 56 10.37 6.98 22.18
N GLU A 57 9.13 6.49 22.25
CA GLU A 57 8.81 5.07 22.44
C GLU A 57 8.95 4.24 21.16
N ILE A 58 8.98 4.87 19.98
CA ILE A 58 9.47 4.18 18.78
C ILE A 58 10.99 4.33 18.79
N VAL A 59 11.68 3.26 19.20
CA VAL A 59 13.15 3.20 19.28
C VAL A 59 13.77 3.56 17.93
N VAL A 60 14.30 4.79 17.84
CA VAL A 60 14.97 5.38 16.67
C VAL A 60 16.41 4.87 16.54
N ASP A 61 16.95 4.17 17.53
CA ASP A 61 18.35 3.71 17.62
C ASP A 61 18.82 2.87 16.41
N LYS A 62 17.90 2.39 15.57
CA LYS A 62 18.19 1.58 14.37
C LYS A 62 18.28 2.39 13.07
N LEU A 63 18.03 3.70 13.13
CA LEU A 63 17.97 4.53 11.94
C LEU A 63 19.35 4.96 11.42
N GLU A 64 20.43 4.89 12.23
CA GLU A 64 21.80 5.30 11.84
C GLU A 64 22.33 4.67 10.53
N THR A 65 21.68 3.59 10.06
CA THR A 65 22.00 2.87 8.82
C THR A 65 21.31 3.41 7.56
N LEU A 66 20.43 4.41 7.68
CA LEU A 66 19.81 5.05 6.52
C LEU A 66 20.76 6.03 5.84
N HIS A 67 20.87 5.90 4.52
CA HIS A 67 21.66 6.78 3.69
C HIS A 67 20.77 7.69 2.82
N PRO A 68 21.19 8.93 2.55
CA PRO A 68 20.59 9.78 1.53
C PRO A 68 20.46 9.02 0.21
N GLY A 69 19.29 9.11 -0.44
CA GLY A 69 18.95 8.21 -1.54
C GLY A 69 17.45 7.98 -1.66
N ILE A 70 17.07 6.88 -2.29
CA ILE A 70 15.67 6.48 -2.38
C ILE A 70 15.35 5.47 -1.28
N LEU A 71 14.30 5.75 -0.52
CA LEU A 71 13.78 4.86 0.51
C LEU A 71 12.40 4.36 0.08
N PHE A 72 12.31 3.07 -0.20
CA PHE A 72 11.07 2.40 -0.53
C PHE A 72 10.33 1.92 0.71
N THR A 73 9.01 2.04 0.66
CA THR A 73 8.12 1.51 1.68
C THR A 73 6.77 1.12 1.06
N PHE A 74 5.84 0.66 1.90
CA PHE A 74 4.53 0.15 1.49
C PHE A 74 3.44 0.66 2.43
N HIS A 75 2.18 0.60 2.00
CA HIS A 75 1.01 0.96 2.79
C HIS A 75 0.67 -0.13 3.82
N PHE A 76 1.65 -0.49 4.65
CA PHE A 76 1.59 -1.58 5.63
C PHE A 76 1.72 -1.04 7.05
N GLY A 77 0.85 -1.49 7.95
CA GLY A 77 0.85 -1.02 9.33
C GLY A 77 0.48 0.47 9.43
N PRO A 78 0.89 1.17 10.50
CA PRO A 78 0.69 2.60 10.67
C PRO A 78 1.71 3.42 9.85
N TYR A 79 1.87 3.10 8.57
CA TYR A 79 2.89 3.64 7.66
C TYR A 79 2.91 5.18 7.59
N ARG A 80 1.77 5.85 7.85
CA ARG A 80 1.67 7.32 7.89
C ARG A 80 2.55 7.95 8.98
N LEU A 81 2.99 7.15 9.96
CA LEU A 81 3.97 7.57 10.97
C LEU A 81 5.39 7.65 10.41
N LEU A 82 5.72 6.89 9.36
CA LEU A 82 7.10 6.79 8.86
C LEU A 82 7.71 8.16 8.48
N PRO A 83 7.01 9.06 7.75
CA PRO A 83 7.56 10.39 7.49
C PRO A 83 7.86 11.19 8.76
N ARG A 84 7.00 11.10 9.78
CA ARG A 84 7.19 11.76 11.08
C ARG A 84 8.41 11.23 11.81
N LEU A 85 8.57 9.91 11.82
CA LEU A 85 9.67 9.24 12.50
C LEU A 85 11.02 9.57 11.87
N LEU A 86 11.09 9.59 10.53
CA LEU A 86 12.32 9.94 9.83
C LEU A 86 12.72 11.40 10.08
N VAL A 87 11.76 12.34 10.04
CA VAL A 87 12.04 13.74 10.34
C VAL A 87 12.45 13.93 11.81
N ALA A 88 11.77 13.26 12.75
CA ALA A 88 12.11 13.31 14.17
C ALA A 88 13.50 12.71 14.48
N ALA A 89 13.93 11.73 13.68
CA ALA A 89 15.27 11.15 13.75
C ALA A 89 16.36 12.04 13.10
N GLY A 90 16.00 13.22 12.58
CA GLY A 90 16.93 14.20 12.04
C GLY A 90 17.17 14.11 10.53
N TYR A 91 16.48 13.23 9.81
CA TYR A 91 16.62 13.15 8.35
C TYR A 91 15.90 14.29 7.65
N ARG A 92 16.53 14.83 6.61
CA ARG A 92 15.85 15.70 5.64
C ARG A 92 15.08 14.82 4.66
N LEU A 93 13.76 14.96 4.65
CA LEU A 93 12.87 14.05 3.94
C LEU A 93 12.20 14.74 2.76
N THR A 94 12.19 14.06 1.62
CA THR A 94 11.40 14.40 0.44
C THR A 94 10.39 13.29 0.22
N LEU A 95 9.11 13.58 0.41
CA LEU A 95 8.03 12.60 0.23
C LEU A 95 7.44 12.71 -1.19
N LEU A 96 7.45 11.61 -1.94
CA LEU A 96 6.80 11.53 -3.23
C LEU A 96 5.31 11.17 -3.07
N VAL A 97 4.40 12.07 -3.42
CA VAL A 97 2.94 11.91 -3.25
C VAL A 97 2.18 12.32 -4.51
N SER A 98 0.88 12.03 -4.60
CA SER A 98 0.03 12.67 -5.62
C SER A 98 -0.28 14.12 -5.26
N ALA A 99 -0.62 14.94 -6.26
CA ALA A 99 -1.20 16.28 -6.05
C ALA A 99 -2.35 16.28 -5.03
N THR A 100 -3.25 15.31 -5.09
CA THR A 100 -4.39 15.23 -4.16
C THR A 100 -3.98 14.97 -2.71
N VAL A 101 -2.95 14.15 -2.48
CA VAL A 101 -2.42 13.91 -1.14
C VAL A 101 -1.65 15.14 -0.65
N LEU A 102 -0.91 15.79 -1.53
CA LEU A 102 -0.21 17.04 -1.22
C LEU A 102 -1.19 18.10 -0.71
N GLU A 103 -2.25 18.39 -1.46
CA GLU A 103 -3.28 19.36 -1.08
C GLU A 103 -3.94 19.01 0.27
N ARG A 104 -4.19 17.72 0.53
CA ARG A 104 -4.86 17.26 1.74
C ARG A 104 -3.97 17.33 2.99
N GLU A 105 -2.68 16.98 2.87
CA GLU A 105 -1.80 16.75 4.01
C GLU A 105 -0.80 17.89 4.27
N GLN A 106 -0.64 18.85 3.35
CA GLN A 106 0.37 19.91 3.44
C GLN A 106 0.31 20.68 4.77
N GLU A 107 -0.89 21.05 5.21
CA GLU A 107 -1.06 21.77 6.48
C GLU A 107 -0.71 20.90 7.69
N SER A 108 -1.01 19.60 7.64
CA SER A 108 -0.64 18.64 8.69
C SER A 108 0.87 18.55 8.83
N TYR A 109 1.60 18.47 7.71
CA TYR A 109 3.06 18.43 7.72
C TYR A 109 3.68 19.74 8.20
N ARG A 110 3.12 20.89 7.83
CA ARG A 110 3.57 22.19 8.33
C ARG A 110 3.43 22.31 9.85
N LEU A 111 2.29 21.89 10.40
CA LEU A 111 2.05 21.87 11.83
C LEU A 111 2.97 20.87 12.56
N MET A 112 3.23 19.71 11.96
CA MET A 112 4.16 18.71 12.47
C MET A 112 5.57 19.30 12.64
N LEU A 113 6.12 19.96 11.61
CA LEU A 113 7.44 20.60 11.69
C LEU A 113 7.49 21.69 12.75
N SER A 114 6.45 22.55 12.81
CA SER A 114 6.36 23.61 13.79
C SER A 114 6.35 23.07 15.22
N ARG A 115 5.67 21.95 15.48
CA ARG A 115 5.65 21.30 16.80
C ARG A 115 7.00 20.70 17.18
N MET A 116 7.74 20.18 16.19
CA MET A 116 9.10 19.67 16.40
C MET A 116 10.16 20.79 16.51
N GLY A 117 9.79 22.06 16.31
CA GLY A 117 10.75 23.16 16.25
C GLY A 117 11.68 23.12 15.02
N LEU A 118 11.28 22.38 13.98
CA LEU A 118 12.07 22.20 12.76
C LEU A 118 11.68 23.20 11.67
N SER A 119 12.65 23.59 10.84
CA SER A 119 12.38 24.45 9.69
C SER A 119 11.71 23.67 8.54
N PRO A 120 11.00 24.36 7.63
CA PRO A 120 10.45 23.75 6.41
C PRO A 120 11.47 22.96 5.55
N GLU A 121 12.76 23.26 5.68
CA GLU A 121 13.85 22.57 4.94
C GLU A 121 14.05 21.10 5.34
N HIS A 122 13.43 20.63 6.43
CA HIS A 122 13.53 19.24 6.87
C HIS A 122 12.52 18.32 6.19
N PHE A 123 11.46 18.87 5.61
CA PHE A 123 10.42 18.06 4.97
C PHE A 123 9.83 18.79 3.77
N GLU A 124 9.88 18.15 2.61
CA GLU A 124 9.23 18.65 1.40
C GLU A 124 8.43 17.51 0.75
N CYS A 125 7.46 17.89 -0.08
CA CYS A 125 6.71 16.94 -0.90
C CYS A 125 6.97 17.22 -2.38
N LEU A 126 7.08 16.15 -3.16
CA LEU A 126 7.08 16.21 -4.62
C LEU A 126 5.80 15.59 -5.17
N ASP A 127 5.16 16.27 -6.11
CA ASP A 127 4.05 15.69 -6.88
C ASP A 127 4.60 14.67 -7.89
N ALA A 128 4.14 13.42 -7.76
CA ALA A 128 4.45 12.33 -8.67
C ALA A 128 3.96 12.57 -10.11
N GLY A 129 2.99 13.47 -10.30
CA GLY A 129 2.49 13.89 -11.61
C GLY A 129 3.31 14.98 -12.30
N ASP A 130 4.27 15.60 -11.61
CA ASP A 130 5.06 16.70 -12.16
C ASP A 130 5.99 16.20 -13.30
N PRO A 131 5.95 16.80 -14.51
CA PRO A 131 6.86 16.45 -15.60
C PRO A 131 8.35 16.54 -15.24
N LEU A 132 8.71 17.37 -14.25
CA LEU A 132 10.06 17.57 -13.75
C LEU A 132 10.36 16.75 -12.50
N VAL A 133 9.46 15.87 -12.05
CA VAL A 133 9.60 15.11 -10.80
C VAL A 133 10.91 14.34 -10.72
N LEU A 134 11.37 13.77 -11.84
CA LEU A 134 12.64 13.06 -11.89
C LEU A 134 13.83 13.98 -11.59
N ARG A 135 13.85 15.17 -12.19
CA ARG A 135 14.91 16.15 -11.95
C ARG A 135 14.89 16.62 -10.50
N LYS A 136 13.69 16.84 -9.94
CA LYS A 136 13.51 17.24 -8.54
C LYS A 136 13.98 16.13 -7.58
N LEU A 137 13.69 14.87 -7.88
CA LEU A 137 14.16 13.73 -7.11
C LEU A 137 15.69 13.65 -7.09
N LEU A 138 16.32 13.74 -8.27
CA LEU A 138 17.79 13.73 -8.37
C LEU A 138 18.42 14.90 -7.60
N HIS A 139 17.80 16.08 -7.66
CA HIS A 139 18.24 17.23 -6.90
C HIS A 139 18.09 17.03 -5.39
N ALA A 140 16.98 16.45 -4.93
CA ALA A 140 16.76 16.14 -3.52
C ALA A 140 17.84 15.19 -2.98
N VAL A 141 18.15 14.10 -3.70
CA VAL A 141 19.24 13.18 -3.32
C VAL A 141 20.59 13.91 -3.28
N ALA A 142 20.88 14.76 -4.26
CA ALA A 142 22.11 15.56 -4.27
C ALA A 142 22.19 16.58 -3.11
N MET A 143 21.07 16.96 -2.52
CA MET A 143 20.96 17.82 -1.34
C MET A 143 20.94 17.02 -0.02
N ASP A 144 21.42 15.78 -0.05
CA ASP A 144 21.54 14.91 1.13
C ASP A 144 20.19 14.55 1.77
N ARG A 145 19.13 14.43 0.94
CA ARG A 145 17.78 14.09 1.38
C ARG A 145 17.47 12.61 1.15
N ILE A 146 16.66 12.05 2.05
CA ILE A 146 15.98 10.78 1.81
C ILE A 146 14.73 11.05 0.98
N VAL A 147 14.60 10.37 -0.15
CA VAL A 147 13.38 10.40 -0.97
C VAL A 147 12.51 9.20 -0.62
N LEU A 148 11.46 9.42 0.18
CA LEU A 148 10.55 8.37 0.62
C LEU A 148 9.46 8.14 -0.43
N VAL A 149 9.27 6.87 -0.81
CA VAL A 149 8.36 6.45 -1.87
C VAL A 149 7.56 5.22 -1.43
N PHE A 150 6.24 5.31 -1.56
CA PHE A 150 5.34 4.16 -1.42
C PHE A 150 5.23 3.40 -2.75
N LEU A 151 5.78 2.20 -2.82
CA LEU A 151 5.89 1.42 -4.07
C LEU A 151 4.58 0.82 -4.56
N ASP A 152 3.67 0.55 -3.63
CA ASP A 152 2.37 -0.07 -3.84
C ASP A 152 1.23 0.94 -4.02
N ALA A 153 1.53 2.24 -3.99
CA ALA A 153 0.55 3.29 -4.24
C ALA A 153 0.17 3.35 -5.72
N ASN A 154 -1.12 3.37 -6.01
CA ASN A 154 -1.61 3.67 -7.35
C ASN A 154 -2.83 4.60 -7.28
N GLU A 155 -2.60 5.87 -6.96
CA GLU A 155 -3.67 6.88 -6.92
C GLU A 155 -4.06 7.42 -8.31
N SER A 156 -3.44 6.96 -9.42
CA SER A 156 -3.90 7.35 -10.76
C SER A 156 -5.16 6.57 -11.15
N SER A 157 -6.25 7.32 -11.26
CA SER A 157 -7.61 6.91 -11.58
C SER A 157 -7.75 6.21 -12.94
N VAL A 158 -8.38 5.02 -12.92
CA VAL A 158 -9.36 4.42 -13.87
C VAL A 158 -9.14 4.46 -15.40
N LYS A 159 -8.12 5.11 -15.96
CA LYS A 159 -7.78 5.00 -17.39
C LYS A 159 -6.26 4.94 -17.54
N MET A 160 -5.70 3.75 -17.31
CA MET A 160 -4.30 3.48 -17.63
C MET A 160 -4.08 3.67 -19.14
N GLN A 161 -3.41 4.75 -19.51
CA GLN A 161 -2.84 4.87 -20.85
C GLN A 161 -1.70 3.86 -21.01
N GLU A 162 -1.51 3.30 -22.20
CA GLU A 162 -0.49 2.28 -22.49
C GLU A 162 0.93 2.67 -22.03
N LYS A 163 1.26 3.97 -22.03
CA LYS A 163 2.55 4.49 -21.54
C LYS A 163 2.77 4.26 -20.04
N GLU A 164 1.73 4.29 -19.21
CA GLU A 164 1.85 3.97 -17.78
C GLU A 164 2.10 2.49 -17.53
N ARG A 165 1.70 1.61 -18.45
CA ARG A 165 1.92 0.16 -18.34
C ARG A 165 3.39 -0.22 -18.55
N ALA A 166 4.08 0.45 -19.48
CA ALA A 166 5.50 0.18 -19.77
C ALA A 166 6.45 0.46 -18.58
N GLY A 167 6.03 1.30 -17.63
CA GLY A 167 6.80 1.66 -16.44
C GLY A 167 6.58 0.76 -15.22
N ARG A 168 5.65 -0.18 -15.31
CA ARG A 168 5.22 -1.01 -14.19
C ARG A 168 5.80 -2.42 -14.32
N LEU A 169 6.25 -2.97 -13.20
CA LEU A 169 6.65 -4.36 -13.14
C LEU A 169 5.47 -5.19 -12.61
N ARG A 170 5.09 -6.21 -13.37
CA ARG A 170 4.15 -7.23 -12.90
C ARG A 170 4.87 -8.13 -11.90
N VAL A 171 4.38 -8.20 -10.68
CA VAL A 171 4.96 -8.98 -9.59
C VAL A 171 4.01 -10.11 -9.23
N PRO A 172 4.35 -11.38 -9.52
CA PRO A 172 3.55 -12.52 -9.10
C PRO A 172 3.44 -12.58 -7.57
N PHE A 173 2.24 -12.83 -7.06
CA PHE A 173 2.00 -12.96 -5.63
C PHE A 173 0.76 -13.83 -5.37
N GLY A 174 0.91 -14.86 -4.54
CA GLY A 174 -0.16 -15.83 -4.27
C GLY A 174 -0.75 -16.40 -5.57
N GLY A 175 -2.08 -16.41 -5.67
CA GLY A 175 -2.82 -16.83 -6.86
C GLY A 175 -2.94 -15.78 -7.98
N SER A 176 -2.32 -14.60 -7.83
CA SER A 176 -2.46 -13.48 -8.77
C SER A 176 -1.15 -12.67 -8.89
N TYR A 177 -1.24 -11.37 -9.15
CA TYR A 177 -0.10 -10.48 -9.34
C TYR A 177 -0.45 -9.04 -8.97
N PHE A 178 0.56 -8.24 -8.64
CA PHE A 178 0.45 -6.79 -8.48
C PHE A 178 1.26 -6.07 -9.56
N TYR A 179 1.16 -4.74 -9.59
CA TYR A 179 2.03 -3.88 -10.37
C TYR A 179 2.77 -2.90 -9.46
N TRP A 180 4.10 -2.89 -9.54
CA TRP A 180 4.94 -1.92 -8.84
C TRP A 180 5.47 -0.83 -9.76
N ARG A 181 5.70 0.36 -9.20
CA ARG A 181 6.36 1.48 -9.88
C ARG A 181 7.87 1.23 -10.03
N SER A 182 8.24 0.30 -10.92
CA SER A 182 9.63 -0.11 -11.15
C SER A 182 10.52 0.97 -11.75
N ASN A 183 9.94 2.02 -12.34
CA ASN A 183 10.70 3.10 -12.97
C ASN A 183 11.69 3.77 -12.01
N LEU A 184 11.31 3.96 -10.75
CA LEU A 184 12.21 4.59 -9.77
C LEU A 184 13.42 3.72 -9.46
N LEU A 185 13.24 2.39 -9.40
CA LEU A 185 14.35 1.46 -9.25
C LEU A 185 15.25 1.44 -10.49
N LYS A 186 14.67 1.43 -11.70
CA LYS A 186 15.42 1.52 -12.96
C LYS A 186 16.20 2.83 -13.07
N LEU A 187 15.62 3.93 -12.58
CA LEU A 187 16.26 5.24 -12.54
C LEU A 187 17.40 5.26 -11.52
N ALA A 188 17.19 4.72 -10.32
CA ALA A 188 18.24 4.59 -9.33
C ALA A 188 19.43 3.79 -9.87
N HIS A 189 19.16 2.65 -10.51
CA HIS A 189 20.17 1.84 -11.20
C HIS A 189 20.92 2.62 -12.29
N ARG A 190 20.20 3.40 -13.12
CA ARG A 190 20.81 4.23 -14.16
C ARG A 190 21.70 5.35 -13.60
N TYR A 191 21.24 6.03 -12.56
CA TYR A 191 21.89 7.21 -11.97
C TYR A 191 22.79 6.88 -10.78
N ASP A 192 22.97 5.59 -10.48
CA ASP A 192 23.82 5.11 -9.40
C ASP A 192 23.38 5.58 -8.00
N LEU A 193 22.07 5.66 -7.78
CA LEU A 193 21.50 6.12 -6.51
C LEU A 193 21.38 4.93 -5.54
N PRO A 194 21.76 5.10 -4.27
CA PRO A 194 21.49 4.09 -3.25
C PRO A 194 19.98 3.95 -3.05
N VAL A 195 19.54 2.69 -2.90
CA VAL A 195 18.14 2.37 -2.61
C VAL A 195 18.08 1.46 -1.39
N GLN A 196 17.26 1.86 -0.43
CA GLN A 196 16.92 1.04 0.74
C GLN A 196 15.40 0.82 0.79
N ALA A 197 14.96 -0.20 1.52
CA ALA A 197 13.56 -0.43 1.82
C ALA A 197 13.36 -0.54 3.34
N ILE A 198 12.25 0.02 3.83
CA ILE A 198 11.88 -0.01 5.24
C ILE A 198 10.37 -0.15 5.41
N HIS A 199 9.96 -0.73 6.52
CA HIS A 199 8.56 -0.78 6.94
C HIS A 199 8.48 -0.76 8.47
N LEU A 200 7.28 -0.49 8.98
CA LEU A 200 6.98 -0.67 10.40
C LEU A 200 6.54 -2.11 10.64
N LYS A 201 7.00 -2.70 11.74
CA LYS A 201 6.58 -4.03 12.18
C LYS A 201 6.00 -3.97 13.60
N PRO A 202 5.10 -4.88 13.96
CA PRO A 202 4.66 -5.02 15.34
C PRO A 202 5.86 -5.27 16.26
N ASP A 203 5.84 -4.64 17.42
CA ASP A 203 6.79 -4.94 18.49
C ASP A 203 6.27 -6.15 19.27
N GLY A 204 7.01 -7.26 19.21
CA GLY A 204 6.59 -8.57 19.73
C GLY A 204 6.63 -8.69 21.26
N ALA A 205 6.82 -7.58 21.99
CA ALA A 205 7.18 -7.57 23.40
C ALA A 205 6.04 -7.28 24.39
N GLY A 206 4.75 -7.27 23.99
CA GLY A 206 3.68 -7.07 24.97
C GLY A 206 2.24 -7.01 24.45
N THR A 207 1.31 -6.81 25.39
CA THR A 207 -0.15 -6.69 25.21
C THR A 207 -0.60 -5.35 24.59
N THR A 208 0.32 -4.41 24.43
CA THR A 208 0.09 -3.11 23.76
C THR A 208 0.56 -3.21 22.31
N GLN A 209 -0.28 -2.78 21.36
CA GLN A 209 0.04 -2.73 19.92
C GLN A 209 1.10 -1.65 19.61
N SER A 210 2.32 -1.79 20.14
CA SER A 210 3.45 -0.95 19.74
C SER A 210 3.98 -1.38 18.36
N TRP A 211 4.46 -0.39 17.60
CA TRP A 211 5.06 -0.59 16.29
C TRP A 211 6.47 -0.02 16.31
N GLN A 212 7.41 -0.73 15.70
CA GLN A 212 8.79 -0.32 15.59
C GLN A 212 9.26 -0.34 14.13
N LEU A 213 10.34 0.39 13.86
CA LEU A 213 11.00 0.32 12.56
C LEU A 213 11.66 -1.05 12.38
N ALA A 214 11.40 -1.68 11.25
CA ALA A 214 12.21 -2.80 10.81
C ALA A 214 13.61 -2.31 10.42
N GLU A 215 14.61 -3.20 10.48
CA GLU A 215 15.95 -2.90 9.98
C GLU A 215 15.86 -2.50 8.50
N PRO A 216 16.47 -1.37 8.09
CA PRO A 216 16.54 -1.01 6.68
C PRO A 216 17.23 -2.08 5.86
N LYS A 217 16.60 -2.47 4.76
CA LYS A 217 17.19 -3.42 3.80
C LYS A 217 17.80 -2.66 2.65
N VAL A 218 19.05 -2.94 2.35
CA VAL A 218 19.69 -2.44 1.13
C VAL A 218 19.08 -3.17 -0.07
N ILE A 219 18.59 -2.39 -1.03
CA ILE A 219 17.99 -2.88 -2.27
C ILE A 219 18.94 -2.69 -3.44
N LEU A 220 19.59 -1.52 -3.53
CA LEU A 220 20.67 -1.25 -4.48
C LEU A 220 21.78 -0.51 -3.74
N ASN A 221 22.98 -1.08 -3.82
CA ASN A 221 24.21 -0.37 -3.50
C ASN A 221 24.59 0.49 -4.69
N GLY A 222 24.87 1.78 -4.47
CA GLY A 222 25.51 2.61 -5.50
C GLY A 222 26.81 1.93 -5.98
N GLY A 223 27.06 1.98 -7.28
CA GLY A 223 28.22 1.41 -7.96
C GLY A 223 27.91 0.19 -8.84
N SER A 224 26.74 -0.45 -8.69
CA SER A 224 26.38 -1.65 -9.46
C SER A 224 25.37 -1.36 -10.58
N LYS A 225 25.86 -1.35 -11.82
CA LYS A 225 25.06 -1.08 -13.03
C LYS A 225 24.74 -2.32 -13.86
N THR A 226 24.94 -3.52 -13.31
CA THR A 226 24.68 -4.77 -14.01
C THR A 226 23.18 -5.08 -14.06
N PRO A 227 22.67 -5.74 -15.11
CA PRO A 227 21.28 -6.22 -15.14
C PRO A 227 20.94 -7.16 -13.96
N GLU A 228 21.91 -7.94 -13.51
CA GLU A 228 21.78 -8.88 -12.38
C GLU A 228 21.45 -8.12 -11.08
N ALA A 229 22.11 -6.99 -10.83
CA ALA A 229 21.84 -6.17 -9.65
C ALA A 229 20.41 -5.62 -9.63
N LEU A 230 19.84 -5.29 -10.80
CA LEU A 230 18.45 -4.87 -10.89
C LEU A 230 17.49 -6.02 -10.60
N LEU A 231 17.80 -7.24 -11.03
CA LEU A 231 16.99 -8.42 -10.73
C LEU A 231 17.05 -8.77 -9.24
N GLU A 232 18.24 -8.78 -8.64
CA GLU A 232 18.44 -8.99 -7.20
C GLU A 232 17.69 -7.95 -6.37
N ALA A 233 17.73 -6.68 -6.77
CA ALA A 233 16.97 -5.62 -6.13
C ALA A 233 15.45 -5.87 -6.17
N LEU A 234 14.92 -6.32 -7.31
CA LEU A 234 13.51 -6.68 -7.44
C LEU A 234 13.14 -7.88 -6.57
N THR A 235 14.00 -8.90 -6.51
CA THR A 235 13.82 -10.05 -5.62
C THR A 235 13.84 -9.64 -4.15
N SER A 236 14.77 -8.76 -3.75
CA SER A 236 14.86 -8.25 -2.38
C SER A 236 13.61 -7.44 -1.98
N LEU A 237 13.08 -6.63 -2.90
CA LEU A 237 11.80 -5.93 -2.69
C LEU A 237 10.63 -6.92 -2.55
N GLN A 238 10.57 -7.97 -3.39
CA GLN A 238 9.56 -9.02 -3.29
C GLN A 238 9.61 -9.75 -1.95
N GLN A 239 10.81 -10.12 -1.51
CA GLN A 239 11.00 -10.74 -0.20
C GLN A 239 10.58 -9.80 0.94
N THR A 240 10.95 -8.52 0.86
CA THR A 240 10.52 -7.51 1.86
C THR A 240 9.01 -7.40 1.92
N PHE A 241 8.33 -7.38 0.78
CA PHE A 241 6.87 -7.37 0.75
C PHE A 241 6.26 -8.65 1.31
N GLN A 242 6.81 -9.82 0.95
CA GLN A 242 6.35 -11.11 1.46
C GLN A 242 6.46 -11.18 2.99
N GLU A 243 7.59 -10.75 3.56
CA GLU A 243 7.79 -10.73 5.01
C GLU A 243 6.75 -9.88 5.75
N MET A 244 6.40 -8.69 5.22
CA MET A 244 5.32 -7.88 5.80
C MET A 244 3.98 -8.62 5.77
N ILE A 245 3.66 -9.26 4.64
CA ILE A 245 2.39 -9.96 4.49
C ILE A 245 2.34 -11.22 5.36
N ASP A 246 3.46 -11.89 5.58
CA ASP A 246 3.57 -13.03 6.49
C ASP A 246 3.42 -12.60 7.96
N LEU A 247 3.89 -11.39 8.32
CA LEU A 247 3.69 -10.81 9.65
C LEU A 247 2.20 -10.57 9.92
N ASP A 248 1.54 -9.84 9.02
CA ASP A 248 0.10 -9.59 9.12
C ASP A 248 -0.49 -9.13 7.79
N TRP A 249 -0.97 -10.09 6.99
CA TRP A 249 -1.59 -9.78 5.71
C TRP A 249 -2.74 -8.77 5.84
N THR A 250 -3.45 -8.70 6.96
CA THR A 250 -4.57 -7.76 7.14
C THR A 250 -4.14 -6.32 7.43
N ALA A 251 -2.87 -6.08 7.75
CA ALA A 251 -2.33 -4.74 8.00
C ALA A 251 -1.98 -3.96 6.72
N TRP A 252 -2.15 -4.57 5.54
CA TRP A 252 -1.95 -3.90 4.25
C TRP A 252 -3.20 -3.13 3.80
N GLU A 253 -3.09 -1.82 3.57
CA GLU A 253 -4.24 -0.95 3.28
C GLU A 253 -4.88 -1.25 1.92
N ASN A 254 -4.06 -1.65 0.94
CA ASN A 254 -4.46 -1.72 -0.47
C ASN A 254 -5.40 -2.87 -0.85
N TRP A 255 -5.71 -3.80 0.07
CA TRP A 255 -6.74 -4.83 -0.19
C TRP A 255 -8.09 -4.25 -0.62
N ALA A 256 -8.45 -3.07 -0.10
CA ALA A 256 -9.70 -2.41 -0.47
C ALA A 256 -9.68 -1.82 -1.88
N LEU A 257 -8.51 -1.52 -2.44
CA LEU A 257 -8.37 -0.71 -3.67
C LEU A 257 -7.83 -1.50 -4.86
N ILE A 258 -7.37 -2.73 -4.64
CA ILE A 258 -6.64 -3.47 -5.66
C ILE A 258 -7.42 -3.77 -6.94
N HIS A 259 -8.75 -3.86 -6.87
CA HIS A 259 -9.61 -3.99 -8.04
C HIS A 259 -9.60 -2.77 -8.96
N HIS A 260 -9.10 -1.62 -8.50
CA HIS A 260 -8.84 -0.48 -9.38
C HIS A 260 -7.56 -0.66 -10.21
N TYR A 261 -6.70 -1.61 -9.85
CA TYR A 261 -5.37 -1.80 -10.43
C TYR A 261 -5.27 -3.06 -11.28
N LEU A 262 -6.12 -4.05 -10.99
CA LEU A 262 -6.22 -5.28 -11.77
C LEU A 262 -7.30 -5.11 -12.82
N GLU A 263 -6.91 -5.28 -14.09
CA GLU A 263 -7.90 -5.42 -15.15
C GLU A 263 -8.73 -6.67 -14.89
N ALA A 264 -10.05 -6.55 -15.08
CA ALA A 264 -10.91 -7.70 -15.11
C ALA A 264 -10.45 -8.58 -16.29
N ASP A 265 -9.77 -9.68 -16.00
CA ASP A 265 -9.32 -10.61 -17.02
C ASP A 265 -10.56 -11.30 -17.61
N SER A 266 -11.14 -10.67 -18.62
CA SER A 266 -12.40 -11.08 -19.26
C SER A 266 -12.34 -12.47 -19.91
N LYS A 267 -11.15 -13.10 -19.93
CA LYS A 267 -10.86 -14.34 -20.66
C LYS A 267 -10.86 -15.62 -19.81
N ASN A 268 -10.99 -15.54 -18.49
CA ASN A 268 -11.14 -16.75 -17.66
C ASN A 268 -12.61 -17.10 -17.43
N THR A 269 -13.33 -17.39 -18.52
CA THR A 269 -14.66 -18.01 -18.54
C THR A 269 -14.57 -19.55 -18.51
N ARG A 270 -13.62 -20.13 -17.75
CA ARG A 270 -13.68 -21.58 -17.48
C ARG A 270 -14.76 -21.82 -16.42
N GLY A 271 -15.78 -22.57 -16.82
CA GLY A 271 -16.95 -22.88 -16.00
C GLY A 271 -16.58 -23.34 -14.59
N LEU A 272 -17.39 -22.90 -13.62
CA LEU A 272 -17.25 -23.20 -12.20
C LEU A 272 -17.29 -24.71 -11.95
N THR A 273 -16.14 -25.36 -11.91
CA THR A 273 -15.95 -26.66 -11.26
C THR A 273 -15.24 -26.44 -9.92
N ARG A 274 -15.91 -25.80 -8.96
CA ARG A 274 -15.41 -25.65 -7.59
C ARG A 274 -16.55 -25.83 -6.59
N GLN A 275 -16.32 -26.61 -5.53
CA GLN A 275 -17.30 -26.86 -4.46
C GLN A 275 -17.18 -25.76 -3.38
N GLY A 276 -18.30 -25.13 -2.99
CA GLY A 276 -18.35 -24.14 -1.90
C GLY A 276 -19.33 -22.97 -2.13
N GLY A 277 -19.67 -22.25 -1.04
CA GLY A 277 -20.59 -21.09 -1.04
C GLY A 277 -19.89 -19.78 -1.35
N TRP A 278 -19.69 -19.47 -2.63
CA TRP A 278 -19.00 -18.26 -3.11
C TRP A 278 -19.93 -17.08 -3.40
N MET A 279 -21.23 -17.32 -3.24
CA MET A 279 -22.31 -16.39 -3.55
C MET A 279 -22.82 -15.77 -2.25
N PHE A 280 -22.74 -14.45 -2.13
CA PHE A 280 -23.22 -13.71 -0.97
C PHE A 280 -24.53 -13.00 -1.30
N PRO A 281 -25.58 -13.15 -0.48
CA PRO A 281 -26.79 -12.37 -0.67
C PRO A 281 -26.46 -10.88 -0.43
N PHE A 282 -26.92 -10.02 -1.33
CA PHE A 282 -26.77 -8.57 -1.23
C PHE A 282 -28.07 -7.90 -1.69
N SER A 283 -28.46 -6.79 -1.05
CA SER A 283 -29.66 -6.05 -1.46
C SER A 283 -29.35 -4.59 -1.76
N PHE A 284 -29.80 -4.13 -2.93
CA PHE A 284 -29.58 -2.77 -3.40
C PHE A 284 -30.82 -2.27 -4.14
N THR A 285 -31.27 -1.05 -3.81
CA THR A 285 -32.47 -0.42 -4.42
C THR A 285 -33.65 -1.39 -4.58
N ASP A 286 -34.04 -2.03 -3.47
CA ASP A 286 -35.15 -2.99 -3.38
C ASP A 286 -35.08 -4.25 -4.26
N LYS A 287 -33.89 -4.51 -4.82
CA LYS A 287 -33.56 -5.73 -5.55
C LYS A 287 -32.64 -6.60 -4.72
N ALA A 288 -32.81 -7.92 -4.84
CA ALA A 288 -31.93 -8.91 -4.25
C ALA A 288 -30.92 -9.38 -5.28
N TYR A 289 -29.68 -9.60 -4.85
CA TYR A 289 -28.57 -10.05 -5.68
C TYR A 289 -27.83 -11.18 -4.97
N LEU A 290 -27.16 -12.02 -5.77
CA LEU A 290 -26.07 -12.87 -5.33
C LEU A 290 -24.76 -12.28 -5.85
N PHE A 291 -23.84 -11.96 -4.96
CA PHE A 291 -22.50 -11.51 -5.32
C PHE A 291 -21.54 -12.69 -5.40
N ASP A 292 -20.96 -12.90 -6.57
CA ASP A 292 -19.90 -13.86 -6.82
C ASP A 292 -18.55 -13.24 -6.44
N LEU A 293 -17.95 -13.71 -5.34
CA LEU A 293 -16.64 -13.25 -4.88
C LEU A 293 -15.54 -13.45 -5.92
N PHE A 294 -15.60 -14.52 -6.72
CA PHE A 294 -14.52 -14.88 -7.63
C PHE A 294 -14.54 -14.01 -8.88
N ASN A 295 -15.72 -13.89 -9.49
CA ASN A 295 -15.89 -13.11 -10.70
C ASN A 295 -16.12 -11.61 -10.43
N LYS A 296 -16.34 -11.22 -9.17
CA LYS A 296 -16.73 -9.86 -8.75
C LYS A 296 -18.00 -9.40 -9.48
N ARG A 297 -18.98 -10.29 -9.61
CA ARG A 297 -20.22 -10.07 -10.37
C ARG A 297 -21.44 -10.15 -9.48
N PHE A 298 -22.43 -9.31 -9.76
CA PHE A 298 -23.74 -9.35 -9.13
C PHE A 298 -24.73 -10.03 -10.07
N TYR A 299 -25.47 -11.00 -9.53
CA TYR A 299 -26.55 -11.70 -10.22
C TYR A 299 -27.86 -11.29 -9.55
N GLU A 300 -28.72 -10.55 -10.26
CA GLU A 300 -30.04 -10.18 -9.74
C GLU A 300 -30.91 -11.42 -9.55
N ILE A 301 -31.53 -11.57 -8.38
CA ILE A 301 -32.50 -12.62 -8.11
C ILE A 301 -33.87 -12.12 -8.56
N ILE A 302 -34.41 -12.74 -9.60
CA ILE A 302 -35.77 -12.47 -10.09
C ILE A 302 -36.69 -13.55 -9.53
N ALA A 303 -37.51 -13.20 -8.54
CA ALA A 303 -38.53 -14.10 -8.01
C ALA A 303 -39.77 -14.09 -8.92
N ASN A 304 -39.99 -15.16 -9.69
CA ASN A 304 -41.23 -15.34 -10.44
C ASN A 304 -42.37 -15.66 -9.47
N LYS A 305 -43.30 -14.72 -9.29
CA LYS A 305 -44.50 -14.89 -8.45
C LYS A 305 -45.52 -15.88 -9.00
N GLU A 306 -45.35 -16.37 -10.23
CA GLU A 306 -46.35 -17.19 -10.94
C GLU A 306 -46.32 -18.70 -10.62
N LYS A 307 -45.49 -19.17 -9.69
CA LYS A 307 -45.37 -20.62 -9.39
C LYS A 307 -45.81 -21.05 -7.98
N PHE A 308 -46.49 -20.18 -7.23
CA PHE A 308 -46.94 -20.46 -5.86
C PHE A 308 -48.44 -20.24 -5.62
N ASN A 309 -49.25 -20.20 -6.69
CA ASN A 309 -50.71 -20.28 -6.59
C ASN A 309 -51.20 -21.66 -7.01
#